data_AF-A0A9E6RJ79-F1
#
_entry.id   AF-A0A9E6RJ79-F1
#
_cell.length_a   1.000
_cell.length_b   1.000
_cell.length_c   1.000
_cell.angle_alpha   90.00
_cell.angle_beta   90.00
_cell.angle_gamma   90.00
#
_symmetry.space_group_name_H-M   'P 1'
#
loop_
_entity.id
_entity.type
_entity.pdbx_description
1 polymer ?
#
loop_
_entity_poly.entity_id
_entity_poly.type
_entity_poly.pdbx_seq_one_letter_code
_entity_poly.pdbx_strand_id
1 'polypeptide(L)'
;MVGTSPQPSVGKAAPVIKILIANDKGGVGKSLLAQFCVVALRGMNRDPRLVEYDRQPKLCRWFGVEEVKTFSAGPGVISDQDARTFWDPMVDWLNDNRAMVVDFGAQAWGGFLEWADASQLATLHRSRAVRLLVPVTADLEAISAATAALTGAKRVLPEAQVLLLMLDKDGAVDFLTGVGAYDTLLRTAEATGARHLVYPLLRAEALPALDARGWRLDTIVAMQDVAGFGVSVPKPALQRTVVAVRAWMTEMYRILLPEFLGALAAAAPPQPSPPQPAALPPHVVQQWGHMLRDLPSVAGVKPWTDARTLSPATKR
;
A
#
# COMPACT_ATOMS: atom_id res chain seq x y z
N MET A 1 -40.08 -8.56 -35.52
CA MET A 1 -38.64 -8.80 -35.29
C MET A 1 -38.15 -7.71 -34.35
N VAL A 2 -38.05 -8.03 -33.06
CA VAL A 2 -37.57 -7.10 -32.03
C VAL A 2 -36.08 -7.33 -31.90
N GLY A 3 -35.27 -6.36 -32.31
CA GLY A 3 -33.83 -6.38 -32.16
C GLY A 3 -33.47 -6.22 -30.69
N THR A 4 -32.86 -7.26 -30.11
CA THR A 4 -32.24 -7.18 -28.79
C THR A 4 -30.95 -6.37 -28.89
N SER A 5 -30.98 -5.14 -28.38
CA SER A 5 -29.78 -4.35 -28.12
C SER A 5 -28.85 -5.12 -27.18
N PRO A 6 -27.53 -5.18 -27.44
CA PRO A 6 -26.59 -5.82 -26.54
C PRO A 6 -26.53 -5.02 -25.23
N GLN A 7 -26.68 -5.73 -24.10
CA GLN A 7 -26.43 -5.14 -22.78
C GLN A 7 -24.96 -4.70 -22.69
N PRO A 8 -24.67 -3.56 -22.02
CA PRO A 8 -23.30 -3.16 -21.75
C PRO A 8 -22.63 -4.25 -20.90
N SER A 9 -21.54 -4.80 -21.42
CA SER A 9 -20.65 -5.67 -20.64
C SER A 9 -20.28 -4.95 -19.34
N VAL A 10 -20.56 -5.56 -18.20
CA VAL A 10 -20.10 -5.10 -16.89
C VAL A 10 -18.58 -4.94 -16.97
N GLY A 11 -18.12 -3.69 -17.10
CA GLY A 11 -16.71 -3.37 -17.16
C GLY A 11 -16.02 -3.90 -15.91
N LYS A 12 -15.02 -4.77 -16.08
CA LYS A 12 -14.20 -5.31 -15.00
C LYS A 12 -13.67 -4.12 -14.19
N ALA A 13 -14.08 -3.99 -12.92
CA ALA A 13 -13.56 -2.94 -12.05
C ALA A 13 -12.03 -3.05 -11.98
N ALA A 14 -11.34 -1.94 -12.21
CA ALA A 14 -9.89 -1.91 -12.09
C ALA A 14 -9.50 -2.29 -10.64
N PRO A 15 -8.40 -3.01 -10.43
CA PRO A 15 -7.93 -3.31 -9.09
C PRO A 15 -7.68 -2.02 -8.32
N VAL A 16 -8.05 -2.02 -7.04
CA VAL A 16 -8.01 -0.86 -6.15
C VAL A 16 -7.06 -1.16 -5.00
N ILE A 17 -6.36 -0.14 -4.50
CA ILE A 17 -5.49 -0.23 -3.34
C ILE A 17 -6.00 0.68 -2.22
N LYS A 18 -6.03 0.15 -1.00
CA LYS A 18 -6.37 0.91 0.22
C LYS A 18 -5.12 0.95 1.10
N ILE A 19 -4.61 2.14 1.38
CA ILE A 19 -3.41 2.35 2.18
C ILE A 19 -3.84 2.93 3.52
N LEU A 20 -3.51 2.23 4.60
CA LEU A 20 -3.69 2.68 5.97
C LEU A 20 -2.31 2.93 6.57
N ILE A 21 -2.10 4.07 7.22
CA ILE A 21 -0.83 4.41 7.85
C ILE A 21 -1.07 4.56 9.33
N ALA A 22 -0.43 3.73 10.15
CA ALA A 22 -0.75 3.63 11.56
C ALA A 22 0.47 3.38 12.43
N ASN A 23 0.53 4.14 13.53
CA ASN A 23 1.37 3.94 14.70
C ASN A 23 0.88 4.96 15.72
N ASP A 24 0.41 4.53 16.89
CA ASP A 24 -0.19 5.44 17.88
C ASP A 24 0.82 6.44 18.49
N LYS A 25 2.13 6.25 18.28
CA LYS A 25 3.16 7.22 18.64
C LYS A 25 3.21 8.40 17.66
N GLY A 26 3.11 9.61 18.20
CA GLY A 26 3.35 10.85 17.43
C GLY A 26 4.82 11.01 17.02
N GLY A 27 5.05 11.61 15.85
CA GLY A 27 6.40 12.01 15.40
C GLY A 27 7.20 10.98 14.59
N VAL A 28 6.64 9.80 14.32
CA VAL A 28 7.28 8.70 13.56
C VAL A 28 7.22 8.85 12.03
N GLY A 29 6.69 9.97 11.51
CA GLY A 29 6.69 10.26 10.07
C GLY A 29 5.46 9.78 9.28
N LYS A 30 4.32 9.52 9.94
CA LYS A 30 3.07 9.07 9.31
C LYS A 30 2.54 10.04 8.24
N SER A 31 2.36 11.32 8.57
CA SER A 31 1.79 12.28 7.61
C SER A 31 2.70 12.54 6.41
N LEU A 32 4.03 12.55 6.60
CA LEU A 32 4.97 12.63 5.47
C LEU A 32 4.84 11.41 4.55
N LEU A 33 4.71 10.22 5.14
CA LEU A 33 4.47 8.98 4.40
C LEU A 33 3.11 8.99 3.69
N ALA A 34 2.07 9.53 4.32
CA ALA A 34 0.74 9.68 3.72
C ALA A 34 0.79 10.61 2.50
N GLN A 35 1.48 11.75 2.62
CA GLN A 35 1.68 12.66 1.51
C GLN A 35 2.38 11.99 0.32
N PHE A 36 3.44 11.22 0.59
CA PHE A 36 4.10 10.42 -0.44
C PHE A 36 3.13 9.43 -1.11
N CYS A 37 2.35 8.68 -0.32
CA CYS A 37 1.42 7.69 -0.86
C CYS A 37 0.37 8.34 -1.78
N VAL A 38 -0.16 9.51 -1.41
CA VAL A 38 -1.09 10.27 -2.25
C VAL A 38 -0.44 10.68 -3.57
N VAL A 39 0.76 11.27 -3.50
CA VAL A 39 1.52 11.67 -4.69
C VAL A 39 1.82 10.47 -5.60
N ALA A 40 2.22 9.34 -5.02
CA ALA A 40 2.54 8.13 -5.78
C ALA A 40 1.30 7.54 -6.46
N LEU A 41 0.16 7.48 -5.76
CA LEU A 41 -1.11 7.02 -6.35
C LEU A 41 -1.56 7.93 -7.49
N ARG A 42 -1.48 9.26 -7.31
CA ARG A 42 -1.80 10.24 -8.36
C ARG A 42 -0.87 10.11 -9.57
N GLY A 43 0.42 9.88 -9.34
CA GLY A 43 1.39 9.57 -10.39
C GLY A 43 1.07 8.30 -11.19
N MET A 44 0.32 7.36 -10.59
CA MET A 44 -0.22 6.17 -11.26
C MET A 44 -1.63 6.39 -11.86
N ASN A 45 -2.06 7.64 -12.04
CA ASN A 45 -3.41 8.00 -12.49
C ASN A 45 -4.52 7.40 -11.63
N ARG A 46 -4.28 7.31 -10.31
CA ARG A 46 -5.30 6.96 -9.32
C ARG A 46 -5.58 8.19 -8.47
N ASP A 47 -6.86 8.56 -8.36
CA ASP A 47 -7.26 9.63 -7.44
C ASP A 47 -7.81 9.02 -6.13
N PRO A 48 -6.97 8.89 -5.08
CA PRO A 48 -7.41 8.28 -3.84
C PRO A 48 -8.36 9.21 -3.07
N ARG A 49 -9.30 8.60 -2.35
CA ARG A 49 -9.95 9.26 -1.21
C ARG A 49 -8.89 9.53 -0.13
N LEU A 50 -8.86 10.76 0.37
CA LEU A 50 -7.97 11.16 1.45
C LEU A 50 -8.76 11.22 2.75
N VAL A 51 -8.28 10.52 3.77
CA VAL A 51 -8.91 10.46 5.09
C VAL A 51 -7.84 10.71 6.16
N GLU A 52 -8.15 11.54 7.13
CA GLU A 52 -7.26 11.86 8.25
C GLU A 52 -8.00 11.75 9.57
N TYR A 53 -7.51 10.89 10.45
CA TYR A 53 -8.00 10.76 11.82
C TYR A 53 -6.93 11.30 12.77
N ASP A 54 -6.94 12.61 13.02
CA ASP A 54 -5.97 13.26 13.91
C ASP A 54 -6.62 14.45 14.64
N ARG A 55 -6.18 14.68 15.89
CA ARG A 55 -6.52 15.87 16.68
C ARG A 55 -5.94 17.14 16.06
N GLN A 56 -4.82 17.03 15.34
CA GLN A 56 -4.12 18.14 14.67
C GLN A 56 -3.89 17.78 13.19
N PRO A 57 -4.94 17.83 12.36
CA PRO A 57 -4.87 17.43 10.96
C PRO A 57 -3.87 18.28 10.16
N LYS A 58 -3.13 17.62 9.26
CA LYS A 58 -2.09 18.19 8.40
C LYS A 58 -2.34 17.91 6.93
N LEU A 59 -3.00 16.81 6.56
CA LEU A 59 -3.23 16.47 5.15
C LEU A 59 -4.02 17.56 4.42
N CYS A 60 -5.02 18.16 5.08
CA CYS A 60 -5.82 19.25 4.51
C CYS A 60 -4.98 20.49 4.16
N ARG A 61 -3.84 20.72 4.82
CA ARG A 61 -2.93 21.81 4.50
C ARG A 61 -2.29 21.65 3.12
N TRP A 62 -2.06 20.41 2.68
CA TRP A 62 -1.39 20.09 1.43
C TRP A 62 -2.38 19.95 0.26
N PHE A 63 -3.53 19.34 0.52
CA PHE A 63 -4.49 18.93 -0.51
C PHE A 63 -5.77 19.78 -0.51
N GLY A 64 -5.97 20.63 0.49
CA GLY A 64 -7.17 21.44 0.65
C GLY A 64 -8.24 20.73 1.51
N VAL A 65 -9.06 21.54 2.18
CA VAL A 65 -10.12 21.05 3.09
C VAL A 65 -11.25 20.30 2.37
N GLU A 66 -11.45 20.59 1.09
CA GLU A 66 -12.48 19.93 0.28
C GLU A 66 -12.07 18.53 -0.20
N GLU A 67 -10.75 18.26 -0.29
CA GLU A 67 -10.23 16.97 -0.76
C GLU A 67 -10.06 15.95 0.38
N VAL A 68 -9.90 16.41 1.62
CA VAL A 68 -9.54 15.57 2.76
C VAL A 68 -10.72 15.43 3.72
N LYS A 69 -11.15 14.19 3.96
CA LYS A 69 -12.10 13.88 5.02
C LYS A 69 -11.37 13.82 6.35
N THR A 70 -11.50 14.88 7.15
CA THR A 70 -10.84 15.00 8.44
C THR A 70 -11.78 14.69 9.59
N PHE A 71 -11.30 13.87 10.52
CA PHE A 71 -11.98 13.47 11.74
C PHE A 71 -11.14 13.87 12.94
N SER A 72 -11.42 15.07 13.47
CA SER A 72 -10.71 15.64 14.61
C SER A 72 -11.44 15.35 15.91
N ALA A 73 -11.38 14.10 16.34
CA ALA A 73 -11.86 13.73 17.67
C ALA A 73 -10.88 12.74 18.30
N GLY A 74 -10.47 13.05 19.53
CA GLY A 74 -9.59 12.18 20.30
C GLY A 74 -10.35 11.20 21.18
N PRO A 75 -9.69 10.14 21.67
CA PRO A 75 -10.24 9.35 22.77
C PRO A 75 -10.61 10.28 23.94
N GLY A 76 -11.86 10.19 24.41
CA GLY A 76 -12.44 10.98 25.50
C GLY A 76 -13.24 12.24 25.12
N VAL A 77 -13.29 12.63 23.83
CA VAL A 77 -14.01 13.85 23.36
C VAL A 77 -15.40 13.52 22.80
N ILE A 78 -15.63 12.25 22.47
CA ILE A 78 -16.84 11.77 21.82
C ILE A 78 -17.70 11.05 22.87
N SER A 79 -19.02 11.24 22.82
CA SER A 79 -19.92 10.41 23.64
C SER A 79 -19.78 8.93 23.29
N ASP A 80 -20.04 8.00 24.21
CA ASP A 80 -19.99 6.56 23.91
C ASP A 80 -20.86 6.15 22.72
N GLN A 81 -21.94 6.90 22.45
CA GLN A 81 -22.83 6.71 21.32
C GLN A 81 -22.18 7.16 20.00
N ASP A 82 -21.55 8.34 20.00
CA ASP A 82 -20.91 8.93 18.82
C ASP A 82 -19.58 8.22 18.50
N ALA A 83 -18.91 7.62 19.50
CA ALA A 83 -17.69 6.84 19.31
C ALA A 83 -17.95 5.56 18.50
N ARG A 84 -19.17 5.02 18.58
CA ARG A 84 -19.59 3.83 17.82
C ARG A 84 -19.77 4.13 16.34
N THR A 85 -20.27 5.32 15.98
CA THR A 85 -20.56 5.67 14.57
C THR A 85 -19.43 6.44 13.89
N PHE A 86 -18.51 7.01 14.65
CA PHE A 86 -17.36 7.77 14.16
C PHE A 86 -16.53 7.03 13.09
N TRP A 87 -16.40 5.71 13.24
CA TRP A 87 -15.63 4.86 12.34
C TRP A 87 -16.47 4.19 11.25
N ASP A 88 -17.80 4.21 11.34
CA ASP A 88 -18.70 3.52 10.40
C ASP A 88 -18.42 3.83 8.92
N PRO A 89 -18.10 5.09 8.52
CA PRO A 89 -17.76 5.37 7.13
C PRO A 89 -16.58 4.55 6.58
N MET A 90 -15.68 4.05 7.45
CA MET A 90 -14.58 3.19 7.03
C MET A 90 -15.06 1.88 6.41
N VAL A 91 -16.20 1.31 6.84
CA VAL A 91 -16.74 0.08 6.24
C VAL A 91 -17.04 0.29 4.77
N ASP A 92 -17.76 1.38 4.45
CA ASP A 92 -18.12 1.72 3.08
C ASP A 92 -16.87 2.03 2.25
N TRP A 93 -15.92 2.77 2.82
CA TRP A 93 -14.71 3.15 2.11
C TRP A 93 -13.74 2.01 1.88
N LEU A 94 -13.72 0.99 2.75
CA LEU A 94 -12.94 -0.21 2.51
C LEU A 94 -13.56 -1.07 1.41
N ASN A 95 -14.88 -1.07 1.29
CA ASN A 95 -15.63 -1.90 0.33
C ASN A 95 -15.85 -1.27 -1.05
N ASP A 96 -15.73 0.06 -1.19
CA ASP A 96 -15.91 0.69 -2.50
C ASP A 96 -14.72 0.49 -3.46
N ASN A 97 -14.94 0.82 -4.74
CA ASN A 97 -13.93 0.70 -5.79
C ASN A 97 -13.03 1.94 -5.96
N ARG A 98 -12.88 2.79 -4.94
CA ARG A 98 -11.99 3.97 -4.99
C ARG A 98 -10.69 3.72 -4.23
N ALA A 99 -9.53 4.10 -4.78
CA ALA A 99 -8.30 4.03 -3.99
C ALA A 99 -8.42 4.89 -2.72
N MET A 100 -7.69 4.57 -1.67
CA MET A 100 -7.79 5.32 -0.41
C MET A 100 -6.43 5.42 0.27
N VAL A 101 -6.18 6.57 0.90
CA VAL A 101 -5.09 6.78 1.85
C VAL A 101 -5.68 7.29 3.15
N VAL A 102 -5.39 6.60 4.25
CA VAL A 102 -5.84 6.97 5.59
C VAL A 102 -4.61 7.23 6.47
N ASP A 103 -4.47 8.46 6.96
CA ASP A 103 -3.49 8.82 7.98
C ASP A 103 -4.14 8.72 9.36
N PHE A 104 -3.78 7.68 10.13
CA PHE A 104 -4.17 7.58 11.54
C PHE A 104 -3.16 8.34 12.36
N GLY A 105 -3.58 9.46 12.94
CA GLY A 105 -2.83 10.26 13.89
C GLY A 105 -2.47 9.51 15.17
N ALA A 106 -1.84 10.21 16.11
CA ALA A 106 -1.51 9.62 17.40
C ALA A 106 -2.78 9.13 18.13
N GLN A 107 -2.73 7.91 18.68
CA GLN A 107 -3.83 7.24 19.39
C GLN A 107 -5.08 6.92 18.56
N ALA A 108 -5.10 7.21 17.25
CA ALA A 108 -6.26 6.97 16.41
C ALA A 108 -6.40 5.50 16.01
N TRP A 109 -5.28 4.78 15.87
CA TRP A 109 -5.30 3.37 15.44
C TRP A 109 -5.86 2.47 16.54
N GLY A 110 -5.46 2.67 17.80
CA GLY A 110 -6.04 1.95 18.94
C GLY A 110 -7.56 2.07 19.01
N GLY A 111 -8.10 3.29 18.87
CA GLY A 111 -9.55 3.53 18.84
C GLY A 111 -10.26 2.85 17.66
N PHE A 112 -9.63 2.85 16.48
CA PHE A 112 -10.14 2.11 15.32
C PHE A 112 -10.14 0.59 15.58
N LEU A 113 -9.09 0.05 16.20
CA LEU A 113 -9.00 -1.38 16.54
C LEU A 113 -10.07 -1.82 17.53
N GLU A 114 -10.42 -0.98 18.50
CA GLU A 114 -11.48 -1.24 19.48
C GLU A 114 -12.87 -1.25 18.83
N TRP A 115 -13.12 -0.32 17.91
CA TRP A 115 -14.36 -0.32 17.12
C TRP A 115 -14.43 -1.48 16.13
N ALA A 116 -13.32 -1.81 15.45
CA ALA A 116 -13.27 -2.84 14.40
C ALA A 116 -13.51 -4.25 14.99
N ASP A 117 -12.78 -4.59 16.04
CA ASP A 117 -13.36 -4.95 17.33
C ASP A 117 -14.83 -5.41 17.44
N ALA A 118 -15.55 -4.51 18.12
CA ALA A 118 -16.96 -4.63 18.47
C ALA A 118 -17.88 -4.74 17.24
N SER A 119 -17.51 -4.16 16.10
CA SER A 119 -18.27 -4.22 14.85
C SER A 119 -18.03 -5.50 14.04
N GLN A 120 -17.07 -6.34 14.45
CA GLN A 120 -16.64 -7.52 13.70
C GLN A 120 -16.25 -7.18 12.25
N LEU A 121 -15.46 -6.12 12.05
CA LEU A 121 -15.05 -5.61 10.74
C LEU A 121 -14.56 -6.70 9.77
N ALA A 122 -13.85 -7.71 10.28
CA ALA A 122 -13.35 -8.85 9.48
C ALA A 122 -14.48 -9.65 8.78
N THR A 123 -15.72 -9.56 9.27
CA THR A 123 -16.91 -10.17 8.63
C THR A 123 -17.55 -9.25 7.59
N LEU A 124 -17.38 -7.93 7.74
CA LEU A 124 -17.95 -6.89 6.88
C LEU A 124 -17.06 -6.54 5.68
N HIS A 125 -15.77 -6.88 5.73
CA HIS A 125 -14.81 -6.56 4.68
C HIS A 125 -13.71 -7.62 4.53
N ARG A 126 -13.38 -7.97 3.29
CA ARG A 126 -12.23 -8.82 2.94
C ARG A 126 -11.00 -7.96 2.61
N SER A 127 -10.02 -7.95 3.51
CA SER A 127 -8.88 -7.01 3.52
C SER A 127 -7.78 -7.23 2.46
N ARG A 128 -7.99 -8.02 1.40
CA ARG A 128 -6.95 -8.42 0.41
C ARG A 128 -6.23 -7.25 -0.28
N ALA A 129 -6.93 -6.15 -0.47
CA ALA A 129 -6.43 -4.93 -1.13
C ALA A 129 -5.89 -3.89 -0.15
N VAL A 130 -5.90 -4.19 1.16
CA VAL A 130 -5.44 -3.28 2.20
C VAL A 130 -3.93 -3.44 2.40
N ARG A 131 -3.24 -2.31 2.48
CA ARG A 131 -1.84 -2.18 2.87
C ARG A 131 -1.75 -1.37 4.12
N LEU A 132 -1.26 -1.98 5.19
CA LEU A 132 -0.99 -1.28 6.43
C LEU A 132 0.49 -0.92 6.48
N LEU A 133 0.79 0.37 6.51
CA LEU A 133 2.13 0.92 6.60
C LEU A 133 2.35 1.37 8.04
N VAL A 134 3.29 0.73 8.72
CA VAL A 134 3.61 0.99 10.14
C VAL A 134 5.02 1.56 10.22
N PRO A 135 5.20 2.89 10.17
CA PRO A 135 6.50 3.50 10.40
C PRO A 135 6.89 3.39 11.88
N VAL A 136 8.18 3.12 12.14
CA VAL A 136 8.72 2.98 13.50
C VAL A 136 10.11 3.64 13.58
N THR A 137 10.38 4.32 14.69
CA THR A 137 11.71 4.92 14.99
C THR A 137 12.38 4.18 16.14
N ALA A 138 13.64 4.53 16.44
CA ALA A 138 14.41 3.97 17.55
C ALA A 138 13.95 4.48 18.94
N ASP A 139 12.64 4.48 19.16
CA ASP A 139 11.95 4.94 20.37
C ASP A 139 11.09 3.78 20.91
N LEU A 140 11.18 3.50 22.21
CA LEU A 140 10.51 2.33 22.80
C LEU A 140 8.98 2.43 22.74
N GLU A 141 8.43 3.64 22.83
CA GLU A 141 6.98 3.85 22.68
C GLU A 141 6.56 3.63 21.23
N ALA A 142 7.33 4.12 20.25
CA ALA A 142 7.09 3.85 18.82
C ALA A 142 7.13 2.36 18.49
N ILE A 143 8.05 1.61 19.09
CA ILE A 143 8.20 0.15 18.92
C ILE A 143 7.02 -0.61 19.55
N SER A 144 6.63 -0.21 20.76
CA SER A 144 5.48 -0.81 21.46
C SER A 144 4.18 -0.55 20.69
N ALA A 145 4.00 0.68 20.21
CA ALA A 145 2.85 1.05 19.39
C ALA A 145 2.84 0.33 18.02
N ALA A 146 4.00 0.14 17.38
CA ALA A 146 4.11 -0.67 16.17
C ALA A 146 3.72 -2.14 16.44
N THR A 147 4.18 -2.73 17.55
CA THR A 147 3.83 -4.10 17.96
C THR A 147 2.31 -4.25 18.15
N ALA A 148 1.69 -3.29 18.85
CA ALA A 148 0.24 -3.26 19.02
C ALA A 148 -0.48 -3.11 17.67
N ALA A 149 0.05 -2.27 16.76
CA ALA A 149 -0.53 -2.07 15.45
C ALA A 149 -0.53 -3.36 14.61
N LEU A 150 0.61 -4.08 14.58
CA LEU A 150 0.76 -5.36 13.87
C LEU A 150 -0.22 -6.42 14.42
N THR A 151 -0.26 -6.55 15.75
CA THR A 151 -1.12 -7.52 16.44
C THR A 151 -2.60 -7.25 16.15
N GLY A 152 -3.02 -5.99 16.33
CA GLY A 152 -4.40 -5.58 16.07
C GLY A 152 -4.80 -5.76 14.62
N ALA A 153 -3.92 -5.38 13.68
CA ALA A 153 -4.15 -5.53 12.24
C ALA A 153 -4.41 -6.99 11.85
N LYS A 154 -3.63 -7.95 12.37
CA LYS A 154 -3.81 -9.36 12.04
C LYS A 154 -5.18 -9.90 12.45
N ARG A 155 -5.75 -9.35 13.52
CA ARG A 155 -7.06 -9.71 14.04
C ARG A 155 -8.20 -9.05 13.24
N VAL A 156 -8.14 -7.74 12.98
CA VAL A 156 -9.26 -7.01 12.33
C VAL A 156 -9.18 -6.96 10.81
N LEU A 157 -7.99 -7.10 10.25
CA LEU A 157 -7.68 -7.05 8.82
C LEU A 157 -6.75 -8.23 8.45
N PRO A 158 -7.20 -9.48 8.63
CA PRO A 158 -6.33 -10.67 8.58
C PRO A 158 -5.64 -10.94 7.25
N GLU A 159 -6.17 -10.36 6.15
CA GLU A 159 -5.68 -10.50 4.79
C GLU A 159 -4.94 -9.23 4.29
N ALA A 160 -4.82 -8.20 5.13
CA ALA A 160 -4.02 -7.03 4.81
C ALA A 160 -2.53 -7.41 4.77
N GLN A 161 -1.81 -6.88 3.78
CA GLN A 161 -0.35 -6.96 3.79
C GLN A 161 0.19 -5.82 4.66
N VAL A 162 0.96 -6.21 5.68
CA VAL A 162 1.59 -5.28 6.61
C VAL A 162 3.02 -4.99 6.17
N LEU A 163 3.37 -3.70 6.14
CA LEU A 163 4.70 -3.19 5.84
C LEU A 163 5.21 -2.45 7.07
N LEU A 164 6.22 -3.00 7.73
CA LEU A 164 6.92 -2.35 8.85
C LEU A 164 8.06 -1.51 8.27
N LEU A 165 7.99 -0.19 8.43
CA LEU A 165 8.94 0.74 7.84
C LEU A 165 9.89 1.32 8.90
N MET A 166 11.15 0.91 8.86
CA MET A 166 12.18 1.27 9.84
C MET A 166 12.78 2.63 9.52
N LEU A 167 12.54 3.63 10.37
CA LEU A 167 13.00 5.00 10.19
C LEU A 167 14.11 5.36 11.20
N ASP A 168 15.33 5.48 10.69
CA ASP A 168 16.52 5.83 11.49
C ASP A 168 16.60 7.35 11.79
N LYS A 169 15.52 7.91 12.32
CA LYS A 169 15.42 9.34 12.65
C LYS A 169 16.16 9.68 13.95
N ASP A 170 15.98 8.85 14.97
CA ASP A 170 16.47 9.09 16.34
C ASP A 170 17.70 8.22 16.68
N GLY A 171 18.29 7.59 15.66
CA GLY A 171 19.28 6.51 15.77
C GLY A 171 18.86 5.33 14.89
N ALA A 172 19.79 4.41 14.64
CA ALA A 172 19.49 3.20 13.87
C ALA A 172 18.54 2.30 14.67
N VAL A 173 17.39 1.93 14.10
CA VAL A 173 16.41 1.11 14.82
C VAL A 173 16.98 -0.26 15.18
N ASP A 174 17.82 -0.83 14.30
CA ASP A 174 18.47 -2.13 14.50
C ASP A 174 19.48 -2.14 15.67
N PHE A 175 19.93 -0.98 16.15
CA PHE A 175 20.79 -0.91 17.34
C PHE A 175 20.06 -1.30 18.63
N LEU A 176 18.73 -1.46 18.57
CA LEU A 176 17.92 -1.97 19.67
C LEU A 176 17.87 -3.50 19.73
N THR A 177 18.65 -4.20 18.90
CA THR A 177 18.81 -5.66 18.98
C THR A 177 19.16 -6.11 20.41
N GLY A 178 18.40 -7.06 20.95
CA GLY A 178 18.54 -7.52 22.33
C GLY A 178 17.77 -6.71 23.37
N VAL A 179 17.11 -5.63 22.97
CA VAL A 179 16.12 -4.92 23.79
C VAL A 179 14.78 -5.64 23.66
N GLY A 180 14.21 -6.10 24.78
CA GLY A 180 13.04 -7.00 24.77
C GLY A 180 11.82 -6.48 24.01
N ALA A 181 11.59 -5.15 23.98
CA ALA A 181 10.52 -4.55 23.19
C ALA A 181 10.76 -4.67 21.68
N TYR A 182 12.00 -4.46 21.23
CA TYR A 182 12.39 -4.62 19.83
C TYR A 182 12.33 -6.08 19.39
N ASP A 183 12.86 -6.99 20.20
CA ASP A 183 12.77 -8.42 19.92
C ASP A 183 11.31 -8.90 19.83
N THR A 184 10.42 -8.31 20.62
CA THR A 184 8.97 -8.59 20.57
C THR A 184 8.34 -8.04 19.28
N LEU A 185 8.76 -6.86 18.84
CA LEU A 185 8.33 -6.31 17.55
C LEU A 185 8.74 -7.24 16.40
N LEU A 186 9.99 -7.70 16.38
CA LEU A 186 10.50 -8.61 15.34
C LEU A 186 9.72 -9.94 15.30
N ARG A 187 9.51 -10.57 16.46
CA ARG A 187 8.71 -11.81 16.55
C ARG A 187 7.26 -11.58 16.08
N THR A 188 6.67 -10.45 16.47
CA THR A 188 5.31 -10.09 16.04
C THR A 188 5.26 -9.84 14.54
N ALA A 189 6.27 -9.18 13.97
CA ALA A 189 6.38 -8.94 12.54
C ALA A 189 6.47 -10.25 11.75
N GLU A 190 7.31 -11.19 12.21
CA GLU A 190 7.41 -12.53 11.62
C GLU A 190 6.07 -13.29 11.72
N ALA A 191 5.46 -13.34 12.90
CA ALA A 191 4.19 -14.05 13.13
C ALA A 191 3.01 -13.47 12.32
N THR A 192 3.04 -12.16 12.04
CA THR A 192 2.02 -11.49 11.22
C THR A 192 2.34 -11.51 9.72
N GLY A 193 3.53 -11.97 9.33
CA GLY A 193 4.02 -11.92 7.95
C GLY A 193 4.31 -10.50 7.47
N ALA A 194 4.57 -9.57 8.38
CA ALA A 194 4.91 -8.20 8.04
C ALA A 194 6.23 -8.14 7.29
N ARG A 195 6.28 -7.34 6.23
CA ARG A 195 7.52 -7.12 5.47
C ARG A 195 8.29 -5.95 6.04
N HIS A 196 9.58 -6.15 6.25
CA HIS A 196 10.49 -5.14 6.76
C HIS A 196 11.02 -4.31 5.60
N LEU A 197 10.80 -3.01 5.65
CA LEU A 197 11.27 -2.05 4.66
C LEU A 197 12.04 -0.95 5.36
N VAL A 198 13.03 -0.40 4.67
CA VAL A 198 13.71 0.81 5.12
C VAL A 198 12.82 2.02 4.84
N TYR A 199 12.68 2.92 5.80
CA TYR A 199 12.12 4.24 5.61
C TYR A 199 13.30 5.24 5.59
N PRO A 200 13.75 5.70 4.41
CA PRO A 200 14.84 6.67 4.34
C PRO A 200 14.50 7.95 5.10
N LEU A 201 15.46 8.47 5.85
CA LEU A 201 15.32 9.75 6.54
C LEU A 201 15.40 10.92 5.55
N LEU A 202 14.36 11.76 5.51
CA LEU A 202 14.36 12.99 4.74
C LEU A 202 15.11 14.11 5.49
N ARG A 203 16.37 14.35 5.10
CA ARG A 203 17.20 15.44 5.62
C ARG A 203 17.02 16.71 4.79
N ALA A 204 15.97 17.47 5.07
CA ALA A 204 15.63 18.69 4.33
C ALA A 204 15.37 19.88 5.26
N GLU A 205 16.34 20.78 5.38
CA GLU A 205 16.35 21.86 6.39
C GLU A 205 15.19 22.86 6.24
N ALA A 206 14.81 23.22 5.01
CA ALA A 206 13.75 24.18 4.72
C ALA A 206 12.37 23.53 4.67
N LEU A 207 12.29 22.20 4.73
CA LEU A 207 11.03 21.47 4.59
C LEU A 207 9.99 21.89 5.63
N PRO A 208 10.31 22.10 6.92
CA PRO A 208 9.30 22.56 7.89
C PRO A 208 8.67 23.91 7.50
N ALA A 209 9.44 24.83 6.92
CA ALA A 209 8.94 26.15 6.50
C ALA A 209 8.05 26.07 5.25
N LEU A 210 8.36 25.13 4.35
CA LEU A 210 7.55 24.81 3.17
C LEU A 210 6.26 24.08 3.58
N ASP A 211 6.40 23.08 4.45
CA ASP A 211 5.31 22.30 5.03
C ASP A 211 4.28 23.17 5.74
N ALA A 212 4.73 24.13 6.57
CA ALA A 212 3.86 25.08 7.25
C ALA A 212 3.03 25.94 6.29
N ARG A 213 3.45 26.07 5.03
CA ARG A 213 2.74 26.81 3.97
C ARG A 213 1.98 25.91 2.99
N GLY A 214 1.89 24.61 3.27
CA GLY A 214 1.14 23.67 2.45
C GLY A 214 1.84 23.24 1.17
N TRP A 215 3.15 23.48 1.03
CA TRP A 215 3.90 22.96 -0.12
C TRP A 215 3.94 21.44 -0.10
N ARG A 216 3.49 20.85 -1.21
CA ARG A 216 3.50 19.41 -1.40
C ARG A 216 4.81 18.90 -1.99
N LEU A 217 5.13 17.64 -1.74
CA LEU A 217 6.31 16.93 -2.23
C LEU A 217 6.38 16.96 -3.76
N ASP A 218 5.28 16.71 -4.48
CA ASP A 218 5.21 16.80 -5.94
C ASP A 218 5.54 18.22 -6.44
N THR A 219 5.01 19.23 -5.78
CA THR A 219 5.27 20.63 -6.13
C THR A 219 6.73 21.02 -5.84
N ILE A 220 7.29 20.56 -4.70
CA ILE A 220 8.69 20.82 -4.33
C ILE A 220 9.63 20.16 -5.34
N VAL A 221 9.39 18.91 -5.75
CA VAL A 221 10.26 18.25 -6.74
C VAL A 221 10.17 18.89 -8.11
N ALA A 222 9.01 19.42 -8.50
CA ALA A 222 8.82 20.09 -9.79
C ALA A 222 9.44 21.49 -9.85
N MET A 223 9.82 22.07 -8.72
CA MET A 223 10.33 23.45 -8.67
C MET A 223 11.64 23.61 -9.45
N GLN A 224 11.66 24.58 -10.37
CA GLN A 224 12.85 24.93 -11.16
C GLN A 224 13.59 26.14 -10.57
N ASP A 225 12.85 27.14 -10.09
CA ASP A 225 13.39 28.31 -9.40
C ASP A 225 12.86 28.39 -7.98
N VAL A 226 13.76 28.22 -7.02
CA VAL A 226 13.44 28.26 -5.58
C VAL A 226 12.94 29.63 -5.10
N ALA A 227 13.13 30.71 -5.87
CA ALA A 227 12.48 31.99 -5.57
C ALA A 227 10.95 31.90 -5.59
N GLY A 228 10.39 30.96 -6.36
CA GLY A 228 8.95 30.72 -6.45
C GLY A 228 8.31 30.19 -5.17
N PHE A 229 9.09 29.77 -4.16
CA PHE A 229 8.51 29.29 -2.90
C PHE A 229 7.87 30.40 -2.04
N GLY A 230 8.26 31.67 -2.23
CA GLY A 230 7.68 32.79 -1.46
C GLY A 230 7.89 32.67 0.05
N VAL A 231 9.01 32.08 0.49
CA VAL A 231 9.34 31.88 1.90
C VAL A 231 10.61 32.63 2.31
N SER A 232 10.64 33.12 3.54
CA SER A 232 11.79 33.81 4.14
C SER A 232 12.88 32.83 4.60
N VAL A 233 13.29 31.92 3.70
CA VAL A 233 14.38 30.97 3.91
C VAL A 233 15.49 31.26 2.90
N PRO A 234 16.78 31.16 3.27
CA PRO A 234 17.87 31.37 2.34
C PRO A 234 17.77 30.48 1.09
N LYS A 235 17.96 31.05 -0.10
CA LYS A 235 17.89 30.32 -1.38
C LYS A 235 18.76 29.04 -1.41
N PRO A 236 20.00 29.03 -0.89
CA PRO A 236 20.80 27.79 -0.85
C PRO A 236 20.14 26.68 -0.03
N ALA A 237 19.46 27.02 1.06
CA ALA A 237 18.76 26.06 1.88
C ALA A 237 17.53 25.47 1.17
N LEU A 238 16.78 26.32 0.45
CA LEU A 238 15.68 25.86 -0.40
C LEU A 238 16.18 24.93 -1.51
N GLN A 239 17.30 25.26 -2.15
CA GLN A 239 17.90 24.43 -3.19
C GLN A 239 18.32 23.06 -2.65
N ARG A 240 18.99 23.01 -1.49
CA ARG A 240 19.34 21.74 -0.84
C ARG A 240 18.11 20.94 -0.45
N THR A 241 17.05 21.59 0.03
CA THR A 241 15.77 20.92 0.31
C THR A 241 15.14 20.33 -0.94
N VAL A 242 15.10 21.04 -2.07
CA VAL A 242 14.58 20.48 -3.34
C VAL A 242 15.37 19.23 -3.75
N VAL A 243 16.70 19.29 -3.70
CA VAL A 243 17.57 18.15 -4.02
C VAL A 243 17.32 16.97 -3.08
N ALA A 244 17.25 17.23 -1.77
CA ALA A 244 17.00 16.20 -0.75
C ALA A 244 15.62 15.55 -0.93
N VAL A 245 14.58 16.34 -1.19
CA VAL A 245 13.22 15.84 -1.43
C VAL A 245 13.18 15.01 -2.71
N ARG A 246 13.83 15.42 -3.80
CA ARG A 246 13.93 14.62 -5.04
C ARG A 246 14.60 13.26 -4.80
N ALA A 247 15.74 13.27 -4.12
CA ALA A 247 16.47 12.04 -3.81
C ALA A 247 15.64 11.10 -2.93
N TRP A 248 15.02 11.64 -1.88
CA TRP A 248 14.16 10.89 -0.98
C TRP A 248 12.92 10.33 -1.68
N MET A 249 12.23 11.13 -2.50
CA MET A 249 11.07 10.68 -3.29
C MET A 249 11.45 9.52 -4.21
N THR A 250 12.60 9.62 -4.88
CA THR A 250 13.12 8.55 -5.75
C THR A 250 13.31 7.25 -4.98
N GLU A 251 13.90 7.32 -3.80
CA GLU A 251 14.13 6.15 -2.96
C GLU A 251 12.81 5.57 -2.41
N MET A 252 11.87 6.42 -1.98
CA MET A 252 10.54 5.98 -1.55
C MET A 252 9.77 5.30 -2.68
N TYR A 253 9.86 5.79 -3.93
CA TYR A 253 9.30 5.09 -5.09
C TYR A 253 9.94 3.72 -5.27
N ARG A 254 11.27 3.61 -5.18
CA ARG A 254 11.97 2.33 -5.28
C ARG A 254 11.49 1.31 -4.24
N ILE A 255 11.18 1.77 -3.03
CA ILE A 255 10.79 0.93 -1.89
C ILE A 255 9.29 0.53 -1.96
N LEU A 256 8.39 1.49 -2.21
CA LEU A 256 6.95 1.27 -2.04
C LEU A 256 6.18 1.05 -3.34
N LEU A 257 6.68 1.50 -4.48
CA LEU A 257 5.99 1.29 -5.75
C LEU A 257 5.81 -0.21 -6.09
N PRO A 258 6.81 -1.09 -5.87
CA PRO A 258 6.62 -2.53 -6.06
C PRO A 258 5.49 -3.11 -5.19
N GLU A 259 5.33 -2.61 -3.97
CA GLU A 259 4.26 -3.04 -3.05
C GLU A 259 2.88 -2.62 -3.54
N PHE A 260 2.78 -1.41 -4.08
CA PHE A 260 1.52 -0.89 -4.61
C PHE A 260 1.13 -1.60 -5.92
N LEU A 261 2.09 -1.81 -6.82
CA LEU A 261 1.85 -2.53 -8.07
C LEU A 261 1.53 -4.01 -7.82
N GLY A 262 2.23 -4.65 -6.88
CA GLY A 262 1.93 -6.02 -6.45
C GLY A 262 0.53 -6.15 -5.86
N ALA A 263 0.07 -5.16 -5.07
CA ALA A 263 -1.30 -5.11 -4.57
C ALA A 263 -2.33 -5.03 -5.69
N LEU A 264 -2.08 -4.17 -6.69
CA LEU A 264 -2.97 -4.03 -7.84
C LEU A 264 -3.02 -5.32 -8.68
N ALA A 265 -1.90 -6.02 -8.84
CA ALA A 265 -1.87 -7.32 -9.52
C ALA A 265 -2.65 -8.39 -8.75
N ALA A 266 -2.50 -8.46 -7.42
CA ALA A 266 -3.21 -9.42 -6.57
C ALA A 266 -4.72 -9.13 -6.46
N ALA A 267 -5.12 -7.87 -6.56
CA ALA A 267 -6.52 -7.45 -6.58
C ALA A 267 -7.20 -7.65 -7.95
N ALA A 268 -6.45 -7.98 -9.00
CA ALA A 268 -7.02 -8.29 -10.30
C ALA A 268 -7.73 -9.67 -10.25
N PRO A 269 -8.94 -9.81 -10.82
CA PRO A 269 -9.60 -11.11 -10.90
C PRO A 269 -8.72 -12.12 -11.68
N PRO A 270 -8.74 -13.41 -11.30
CA PRO A 270 -7.95 -14.43 -11.99
C PRO A 270 -8.24 -14.37 -13.50
N GLN A 271 -7.17 -14.34 -14.29
CA GLN A 271 -7.29 -14.49 -15.74
C GLN A 271 -7.89 -15.88 -16.01
N PRO A 272 -8.92 -16.01 -16.86
CA PRO A 272 -9.32 -17.33 -17.31
C PRO A 272 -8.10 -17.98 -17.97
N SER A 273 -7.82 -19.23 -17.62
CA SER A 273 -6.76 -20.00 -18.25
C SER A 273 -6.91 -19.88 -19.77
N PRO A 274 -5.81 -19.72 -20.54
CA PRO A 274 -5.90 -19.75 -21.99
C PRO A 274 -6.67 -21.02 -22.38
N PRO A 275 -7.58 -20.96 -23.37
CA PRO A 275 -8.31 -22.14 -23.80
C PRO A 275 -7.27 -23.21 -24.11
N GLN A 276 -7.35 -24.35 -23.41
CA GLN A 276 -6.58 -25.52 -23.79
C GLN A 276 -6.83 -25.71 -25.29
N PRO A 277 -5.79 -25.80 -26.13
CA PRO A 277 -5.99 -26.03 -27.54
C PRO A 277 -6.89 -27.25 -27.66
N ALA A 278 -8.05 -27.08 -28.29
CA ALA A 278 -8.99 -28.15 -28.50
C ALA A 278 -8.20 -29.30 -29.12
N ALA A 279 -8.24 -30.47 -28.48
CA ALA A 279 -7.61 -31.65 -29.03
C ALA A 279 -8.10 -31.79 -30.47
N LEU A 280 -7.17 -31.71 -31.43
CA LEU A 280 -7.50 -31.83 -32.85
C LEU A 280 -8.27 -33.14 -33.02
N PRO A 281 -9.42 -33.13 -33.70
CA PRO A 281 -10.19 -34.36 -33.86
C PRO A 281 -9.33 -35.38 -34.62
N PRO A 282 -9.42 -36.68 -34.29
CA PRO A 282 -8.44 -37.70 -34.72
C PRO A 282 -8.26 -37.80 -36.25
N HIS A 283 -9.26 -37.41 -37.04
CA HIS A 283 -9.16 -37.36 -38.50
C HIS A 283 -8.23 -36.25 -39.02
N VAL A 284 -8.12 -35.12 -38.31
CA VAL A 284 -7.19 -34.02 -38.64
C VAL A 284 -5.75 -34.43 -38.32
N VAL A 285 -5.53 -35.12 -37.19
CA VAL A 285 -4.21 -35.65 -36.82
C VAL A 285 -3.75 -36.71 -37.83
N GLN A 286 -4.66 -37.54 -38.35
CA GLN A 286 -4.34 -38.51 -39.41
C GLN A 286 -4.02 -37.85 -40.76
N GLN A 287 -4.78 -36.83 -41.19
CA GLN A 287 -4.52 -36.12 -42.44
C GLN A 287 -3.14 -35.43 -42.44
N TRP A 288 -2.73 -34.85 -41.32
CA TRP A 288 -1.44 -34.16 -41.20
C TRP A 288 -0.28 -35.15 -40.99
N GLY A 289 -0.54 -36.31 -40.37
CA GLY A 289 0.44 -37.39 -40.20
C GLY A 289 0.80 -38.13 -41.50
N HIS A 290 0.02 -37.97 -42.57
CA HIS A 290 0.38 -38.40 -43.92
C HIS A 290 1.20 -37.33 -44.66
N MET A 291 0.83 -36.05 -44.56
CA MET A 291 1.59 -34.94 -45.18
C MET A 291 3.01 -34.77 -44.62
N LEU A 292 3.24 -35.05 -43.33
CA LEU A 292 4.56 -34.92 -42.69
C LEU A 292 5.51 -36.11 -42.94
N ARG A 293 5.01 -37.22 -43.50
CA ARG A 293 5.85 -38.40 -43.86
C ARG A 293 6.56 -38.25 -45.20
N ASP A 294 6.06 -37.37 -46.07
CA ASP A 294 6.60 -37.15 -47.41
C ASP A 294 7.57 -35.95 -47.49
N LEU A 295 7.89 -35.32 -46.35
CA LEU A 295 8.94 -34.31 -46.29
C LEU A 295 10.31 -35.00 -46.26
N PRO A 296 11.26 -34.64 -47.15
CA PRO A 296 12.62 -35.17 -47.11
C PRO A 296 13.24 -34.84 -45.75
N SER A 297 13.90 -35.84 -45.13
CA SER A 297 14.53 -35.65 -43.83
C SER A 297 15.57 -34.54 -43.91
N VAL A 298 15.28 -33.38 -43.33
CA VAL A 298 16.31 -32.38 -43.06
C VAL A 298 17.12 -32.92 -41.89
N ALA A 299 18.33 -33.38 -42.18
CA ALA A 299 19.27 -33.83 -41.17
C ALA A 299 19.49 -32.68 -40.15
N GLY A 300 19.17 -32.94 -38.88
CA GLY A 300 19.59 -32.06 -37.78
C GLY A 300 18.52 -31.63 -36.77
N VAL A 301 17.24 -31.98 -36.95
CA VAL A 301 16.21 -31.63 -35.95
C VAL A 301 15.73 -32.89 -35.22
N LYS A 302 16.12 -33.05 -33.95
CA LYS A 302 15.54 -34.05 -33.06
C LYS A 302 14.04 -33.78 -32.91
N PRO A 303 13.16 -34.79 -33.06
CA PRO A 303 11.74 -34.58 -32.87
C PRO A 303 11.43 -34.27 -31.41
N TRP A 304 10.58 -33.27 -31.23
CA TRP A 304 9.97 -32.89 -29.96
C TRP A 304 8.94 -33.97 -29.61
N THR A 305 9.28 -34.88 -28.69
CA THR A 305 8.31 -35.80 -28.08
C THR A 305 7.78 -35.19 -26.80
N ASP A 306 6.48 -34.96 -26.80
CA ASP A 306 5.70 -34.36 -25.73
C ASP A 306 5.62 -35.21 -24.44
N ALA A 307 5.30 -34.47 -23.39
CA ALA A 307 5.01 -34.82 -22.01
C ALA A 307 4.24 -36.14 -21.75
N ARG A 308 4.69 -36.88 -20.72
CA ARG A 308 3.89 -37.27 -19.53
C ARG A 308 4.70 -38.16 -18.56
N THR A 309 4.30 -38.10 -17.28
CA THR A 309 4.81 -38.81 -16.09
C THR A 309 6.07 -38.15 -15.50
N LEU A 310 6.04 -37.62 -14.28
CA LEU A 310 5.83 -38.34 -13.04
C LEU A 310 5.16 -37.48 -11.95
N SER A 311 4.16 -38.06 -11.29
CA SER A 311 3.76 -37.73 -9.91
C SER A 311 4.56 -38.64 -8.94
N PRO A 312 4.57 -38.38 -7.62
CA PRO A 312 5.65 -38.73 -6.70
C PRO A 312 5.59 -40.18 -6.21
N ALA A 313 6.75 -40.77 -5.96
CA ALA A 313 6.88 -42.03 -5.22
C ALA A 313 7.67 -41.81 -3.93
N THR A 314 7.03 -42.21 -2.84
CA THR A 314 7.52 -42.36 -1.47
C THR A 314 8.60 -43.47 -1.36
N LYS A 315 9.39 -43.40 -0.27
CA LYS A 315 10.32 -44.39 0.34
C LYS A 315 11.79 -44.35 -0.10
N ARG A 316 12.65 -43.79 0.75
CA ARG A 316 13.40 -44.52 1.80
C ARG A 316 13.67 -43.59 2.97
#